data_AF-A0A0H2R4Z9-F1
#
_entry.id   AF-A0A0H2R4Z9-F1
#
_cell.length_a   1.000
_cell.length_b   1.000
_cell.length_c   1.000
_cell.angle_alpha   90.00
_cell.angle_beta   90.00
_cell.angle_gamma   90.00
#
_symmetry.space_group_name_H-M   'P 1'
#
loop_
_entity.id
_entity.type
_entity.pdbx_description
1 polymer ?
#
loop_
_entity_poly.entity_id
_entity_poly.type
_entity_poly.pdbx_seq_one_letter_code
_entity_poly.pdbx_strand_id
1 'polypeptide(L)'
;MLIYSTFREQGASDSNLKLRCSYVVLHNGEERVLVPLQKDTSVHYELLVQYAKEEWNLENDELVFETKELNVCPSIPVKLRRECFVAGILNDIGNVFVTRKSQKGA
;
A
#
# COMPACT_ATOMS: atom_id res chain seq x y z
N MET A 1 -13.58 -22.19 -26.65
CA MET A 1 -14.89 -22.16 -25.97
C MET A 1 -14.60 -22.27 -24.47
N LEU A 2 -14.57 -21.14 -23.77
CA LEU A 2 -14.23 -21.07 -22.33
C LEU A 2 -15.53 -21.15 -21.53
N ILE A 3 -15.59 -22.13 -20.63
CA ILE A 3 -16.77 -22.42 -19.81
C ILE A 3 -16.76 -21.46 -18.62
N TYR A 4 -17.75 -20.58 -18.55
CA TYR A 4 -18.03 -19.77 -17.37
C TYR A 4 -18.66 -20.66 -16.29
N SER A 5 -17.93 -20.93 -15.22
CA SER A 5 -18.52 -21.53 -14.01
C SER A 5 -19.19 -20.43 -13.18
N THR A 6 -20.52 -20.44 -13.20
CA THR A 6 -21.44 -19.67 -12.37
C THR A 6 -21.17 -19.89 -10.87
N PHE A 7 -20.84 -18.82 -10.14
CA PHE A 7 -20.84 -18.82 -8.69
C PHE A 7 -22.27 -18.83 -8.17
N ARG A 8 -22.56 -19.84 -7.36
CA ARG A 8 -23.84 -20.07 -6.68
C ARG A 8 -23.89 -19.14 -5.47
N GLU A 9 -24.81 -18.18 -5.47
CA GLU A 9 -25.14 -17.39 -4.29
C GLU A 9 -25.74 -18.31 -3.21
N GLN A 10 -25.05 -18.45 -2.09
CA GLN A 10 -25.63 -18.89 -0.82
C GLN A 10 -25.34 -17.81 0.22
N GLY A 11 -26.40 -17.38 0.89
CA GLY A 11 -26.47 -16.12 1.63
C GLY A 11 -25.39 -15.96 2.71
N ALA A 12 -24.82 -14.77 2.76
CA ALA A 12 -24.09 -14.27 3.91
C ALA A 12 -24.83 -13.05 4.45
N SER A 13 -25.30 -13.20 5.69
CA SER A 13 -25.93 -12.20 6.53
C SER A 13 -25.16 -10.88 6.54
N ASP A 14 -25.90 -9.78 6.45
CA ASP A 14 -25.49 -8.41 6.75
C ASP A 14 -24.58 -8.34 7.99
N SER A 15 -23.30 -8.08 7.76
CA SER A 15 -22.39 -7.52 8.75
C SER A 15 -21.17 -6.97 8.01
N ASN A 16 -21.27 -5.71 7.53
CA ASN A 16 -20.15 -4.81 7.27
C ASN A 16 -18.80 -5.49 6.93
N LEU A 17 -18.76 -6.24 5.84
CA LEU A 17 -17.49 -6.62 5.20
C LEU A 17 -16.98 -5.37 4.50
N LYS A 18 -16.46 -4.41 5.28
CA LYS A 18 -15.49 -3.45 4.77
C LYS A 18 -14.44 -4.30 4.07
N LEU A 19 -14.43 -4.26 2.74
CA LEU A 19 -13.39 -4.83 1.90
C LEU A 19 -12.07 -4.34 2.49
N ARG A 20 -11.39 -5.19 3.26
CA ARG A 20 -10.03 -4.91 3.72
C ARG A 20 -9.24 -4.79 2.43
N CYS A 21 -8.72 -3.60 2.12
CA CYS A 21 -7.82 -3.42 1.00
C CYS A 21 -6.73 -4.48 1.14
N SER A 22 -6.82 -5.53 0.33
CA SER A 22 -5.89 -6.67 0.38
C SER A 22 -4.63 -6.35 -0.41
N TYR A 23 -4.56 -5.13 -0.95
CA TYR A 23 -3.54 -4.64 -1.84
C TYR A 23 -3.35 -3.14 -1.63
N VAL A 24 -2.15 -2.67 -1.92
CA VAL A 24 -1.82 -1.24 -2.06
C VAL A 24 -1.11 -1.01 -3.38
N VAL A 25 -1.30 0.15 -3.98
CA VAL A 25 -0.57 0.57 -5.17
C VAL A 25 0.62 1.40 -4.71
N LEU A 26 1.82 0.91 -5.00
CA LEU A 26 3.05 1.70 -4.86
C LEU A 26 3.26 2.50 -6.15
N HIS A 27 3.57 3.79 -6.01
CA HIS A 27 3.86 4.70 -7.12
C HIS A 27 5.31 5.16 -7.06
N ASN A 28 6.01 5.13 -8.19
CA ASN A 28 7.32 5.75 -8.37
C ASN A 28 7.31 6.55 -9.67
N GLY A 29 7.17 7.87 -9.58
CA GLY A 29 6.94 8.70 -10.77
C GLY A 29 5.66 8.31 -11.50
N GLU A 30 5.79 7.86 -12.75
CA GLU A 30 4.67 7.41 -13.59
C GLU A 30 4.37 5.91 -13.45
N GLU A 31 5.28 5.14 -12.84
CA GLU A 31 5.18 3.70 -12.68
C GLU A 31 4.36 3.31 -11.45
N ARG A 32 3.64 2.19 -11.56
CA ARG A 32 2.73 1.68 -10.52
C ARG A 32 2.83 0.17 -10.42
N VAL A 33 2.94 -0.32 -9.19
CA VAL A 33 2.89 -1.76 -8.88
C VAL A 33 1.85 -2.03 -7.80
N LEU A 34 1.08 -3.10 -7.99
CA LEU A 34 0.08 -3.56 -7.02
C LEU A 34 0.73 -4.57 -6.07
N VAL A 35 0.78 -4.24 -4.79
CA VAL A 35 1.42 -5.07 -3.76
C VAL A 35 0.38 -5.71 -2.85
N PRO A 36 0.37 -7.04 -2.68
CA PRO A 36 -0.51 -7.69 -1.72
C PRO A 36 -0.12 -7.37 -0.28
N LEU A 37 -1.11 -7.02 0.54
CA LEU A 37 -0.94 -6.86 1.98
C LEU A 37 -1.12 -8.20 2.69
N GLN A 38 -0.28 -8.45 3.69
CA GLN A 38 -0.36 -9.64 4.54
C GLN A 38 -1.46 -9.50 5.60
N LYS A 39 -1.88 -10.61 6.20
CA LYS A 39 -2.79 -10.57 7.36
C LYS A 39 -2.12 -9.93 8.58
N ASP A 40 -0.82 -10.17 8.74
CA ASP A 40 0.01 -9.54 9.76
C ASP A 40 0.46 -8.16 9.31
N THR A 41 0.01 -7.11 9.99
CA THR A 41 0.30 -5.71 9.66
C THR A 41 1.71 -5.28 10.08
N SER A 42 2.35 -6.01 10.99
CA SER A 42 3.67 -5.65 11.53
C SER A 42 4.78 -5.69 10.46
N VAL A 43 4.55 -6.45 9.39
CA VAL A 43 5.50 -6.65 8.28
C VAL A 43 5.19 -5.79 7.05
N HIS A 44 4.06 -5.07 7.02
CA HIS A 44 3.64 -4.34 5.82
C HIS A 44 4.67 -3.31 5.36
N TYR A 45 5.24 -2.55 6.30
CA TYR A 45 6.27 -1.57 5.95
C TYR A 45 7.45 -2.22 5.23
N GLU A 46 8.01 -3.29 5.81
CA GLU A 46 9.20 -3.94 5.24
C GLU A 46 8.91 -4.63 3.92
N LEU A 47 7.69 -5.15 3.74
CA LEU A 47 7.25 -5.67 2.45
C LEU A 47 7.23 -4.57 1.39
N LEU A 48 6.66 -3.40 1.69
CA LEU A 48 6.62 -2.30 0.72
C LEU A 48 8.02 -1.78 0.39
N VAL A 49 8.92 -1.74 1.37
CA VAL A 49 10.34 -1.44 1.12
C VAL A 49 10.94 -2.48 0.17
N GLN A 50 10.73 -3.76 0.44
CA GLN A 50 11.26 -4.84 -0.39
C GLN A 50 10.75 -4.76 -1.83
N TYR A 51 9.43 -4.69 -2.02
CA TYR A 51 8.83 -4.57 -3.36
C TYR A 51 9.32 -3.33 -4.10
N ALA A 52 9.38 -2.17 -3.45
CA ALA A 52 9.87 -0.96 -4.08
C ALA A 52 11.35 -1.06 -4.50
N LYS A 53 12.18 -1.72 -3.67
CA LYS A 53 13.60 -1.89 -3.97
C LYS A 53 13.83 -2.88 -5.11
N GLU A 54 13.14 -4.01 -5.10
CA GLU A 54 13.23 -5.04 -6.13
C GLU A 54 12.68 -4.54 -7.48
N GLU A 55 11.50 -3.91 -7.49
CA GLU A 55 10.82 -3.48 -8.72
C GLU A 55 11.59 -2.35 -9.42
N TRP A 56 12.17 -1.41 -8.67
CA TRP A 56 12.81 -0.21 -9.22
C TRP A 56 14.32 -0.15 -9.04
N ASN A 57 14.96 -1.27 -8.64
CA ASN A 57 16.41 -1.38 -8.43
C ASN A 57 16.96 -0.31 -7.46
N LEU A 58 16.29 -0.13 -6.32
CA LEU A 58 16.57 0.94 -5.33
C LEU A 58 17.26 0.42 -4.06
N GLU A 59 18.05 -0.64 -4.17
CA GLU A 59 18.58 -1.42 -3.04
C GLU A 59 19.37 -0.55 -2.04
N ASN A 60 20.14 0.42 -2.56
CA ASN A 60 20.99 1.33 -1.80
C ASN A 60 20.30 2.64 -1.40
N ASP A 61 19.08 2.88 -1.88
CA ASP A 61 18.35 4.11 -1.56
C ASP A 61 17.63 4.00 -0.22
N GLU A 62 17.60 5.11 0.51
CA GLU A 62 16.70 5.29 1.64
C GLU A 62 15.35 5.79 1.12
N LEU A 63 14.31 4.98 1.30
CA LEU A 63 12.97 5.25 0.78
C LEU A 63 12.10 5.98 1.81
N VAL A 64 11.26 6.87 1.31
CA VAL A 64 10.21 7.57 2.05
C VAL A 64 8.88 7.27 1.39
N PHE A 65 7.91 6.87 2.20
CA PHE A 65 6.55 6.61 1.73
C PHE A 65 5.64 7.77 2.07
N GLU A 66 4.77 8.13 1.13
CA GLU A 66 3.82 9.22 1.28
C GLU A 66 2.42 8.79 0.81
N THR A 67 1.38 9.47 1.28
CA THR A 67 0.01 9.30 0.77
C THR A 67 -0.71 10.64 0.75
N LYS A 68 -1.72 10.75 -0.11
CA LYS A 68 -2.63 11.92 -0.21
C LYS A 68 -4.06 11.59 0.25
N GLU A 69 -4.28 10.36 0.73
CA GLU A 69 -5.63 9.83 0.99
C GLU A 69 -6.07 10.00 2.45
N LEU A 70 -5.20 10.52 3.31
CA LEU A 70 -5.53 10.75 4.70
C LEU A 70 -6.46 11.95 4.86
N ASN A 71 -7.68 11.70 5.33
CA ASN A 71 -8.69 12.72 5.60
C ASN A 71 -8.23 13.79 6.62
N VAL A 72 -7.25 13.47 7.47
CA VAL A 72 -6.69 14.42 8.44
C VAL A 72 -5.84 15.52 7.79
N CYS A 73 -5.39 15.33 6.55
CA CYS A 73 -4.59 16.31 5.82
C CYS A 73 -4.94 16.25 4.32
N PRO A 74 -6.11 16.79 3.93
CA PRO A 74 -6.58 16.70 2.55
C PRO A 74 -5.64 17.45 1.59
N SER A 75 -5.35 16.82 0.46
CA SER A 75 -4.61 17.39 -0.67
C SER A 75 -3.11 17.67 -0.45
N ILE A 76 -2.56 17.43 0.75
CA ILE A 76 -1.13 17.56 1.02
C ILE A 76 -0.54 16.15 1.20
N PRO A 77 0.55 15.79 0.49
CA PRO A 77 1.26 14.55 0.75
C PRO A 77 1.74 14.46 2.19
N VAL A 78 1.39 13.38 2.87
CA VAL A 78 1.83 13.11 4.24
C VAL A 78 2.81 11.93 4.23
N LYS A 79 3.95 12.11 4.88
CA LYS A 79 4.94 11.05 5.08
C LYS A 79 4.42 10.01 6.07
N LEU A 80 4.46 8.75 5.65
CA LEU A 80 4.12 7.60 6.46
C LEU A 80 5.37 7.10 7.17
N ARG A 81 5.33 7.07 8.50
CA ARG A 81 6.37 6.39 9.28
C ARG A 81 6.03 4.90 9.41
N ARG A 82 7.03 4.08 9.72
CA ARG A 82 6.88 2.64 9.92
C ARG A 82 5.75 2.28 10.89
N GLU A 83 5.61 3.05 11.97
CA GLU A 83 4.62 2.81 13.02
C GLU A 83 3.17 2.97 12.51
N CYS A 84 2.97 3.74 11.45
CA CYS A 84 1.65 3.91 10.84
C CYS A 84 1.12 2.61 10.23
N PHE A 85 2.01 1.73 9.75
CA PHE A 85 1.64 0.48 9.08
C PHE A 85 1.12 -0.59 10.06
N VAL A 86 1.50 -0.50 11.35
CA VAL A 86 1.02 -1.42 12.39
C VAL A 86 -0.42 -1.11 12.80
N ALA A 87 -0.80 0.18 12.78
CA ALA A 87 -2.08 0.68 13.29
C ALA A 87 -3.29 0.50 12.35
N GLY A 88 -3.12 -0.24 11.24
CA GLY A 88 -4.21 -0.46 10.29
C GLY A 88 -4.55 0.76 9.43
N ILE A 89 -3.67 1.76 9.34
CA ILE A 89 -3.84 2.94 8.46
C ILE A 89 -4.01 2.53 6.98
N LEU A 90 -3.44 1.37 6.61
CA LEU A 90 -3.57 0.76 5.29
C LEU A 90 -5.00 0.30 4.94
N ASN A 91 -5.91 0.27 5.91
CA ASN A 91 -7.32 0.08 5.60
C ASN A 91 -7.96 1.35 5.01
N ASP A 92 -7.34 2.51 5.23
CA ASP A 92 -7.86 3.82 4.81
C ASP A 92 -7.07 4.42 3.63
N ILE A 93 -5.95 3.82 3.25
CA ILE A 93 -5.11 4.25 2.13
C ILE A 93 -4.84 3.11 1.15
N GLY A 94 -5.02 3.36 -0.14
CA GLY A 94 -4.76 2.42 -1.22
C GLY A 94 -3.59 2.84 -2.12
N ASN A 95 -3.15 4.09 -2.06
CA ASN A 95 -2.09 4.66 -2.86
C ASN A 95 -0.97 5.19 -1.98
N VAL A 96 0.23 4.65 -2.21
CA VAL A 96 1.44 5.02 -1.50
C VAL A 96 2.51 5.43 -2.51
N PHE A 97 3.03 6.64 -2.36
CA PHE A 97 4.05 7.21 -3.22
C PHE A 97 5.42 6.98 -2.61
N VAL A 98 6.35 6.45 -3.40
CA VAL A 98 7.73 6.22 -3.01
C VAL A 98 8.56 7.40 -3.48
N THR A 99 9.31 7.98 -2.55
CA THR A 99 10.30 9.03 -2.83
C THR A 99 11.63 8.65 -2.22
N ARG A 100 12.73 9.09 -2.83
CA ARG A 100 14.06 8.94 -2.25
C ARG A 100 14.27 10.00 -1.19
N LYS A 101 14.82 9.62 -0.04
CA LYS A 101 15.28 10.61 0.93
C LYS A 101 16.51 11.29 0.34
N SER A 102 16.38 12.56 -0.05
CA SER A 102 17.55 13.36 -0.43
C SER A 102 18.52 13.38 0.75
N GLN A 103 19.71 12.81 0.56
CA GLN A 103 20.83 13.11 1.44
C GLN A 103 21.10 14.61 1.25
N LYS A 104 20.68 15.44 2.22
CA LYS A 104 21.21 16.80 2.28
C LYS A 104 22.72 16.64 2.41
N GLY A 105 23.44 17.10 1.39
CA GLY A 105 24.90 17.11 1.39
C GLY A 105 25.40 17.72 2.69
N ALA A 106 26.30 16.98 3.34
CA ALA A 106 27.18 17.52 4.37
C ALA A 106 28.24 18.41 3.72
#